data_AF-A0A4R4PHE7-F1
#
_entry.id   AF-A0A4R4PHE7-F1
#
_cell.length_a   1.000
_cell.length_b   1.000
_cell.length_c   1.000
_cell.angle_alpha   90.00
_cell.angle_beta   90.00
_cell.angle_gamma   90.00
#
_symmetry.space_group_name_H-M   'P 1'
#
loop_
_entity.id
_entity.type
_entity.pdbx_description
1 polymer ?
#
loop_
_entity_poly.entity_id
_entity_poly.type
_entity_poly.pdbx_seq_one_letter_code
_entity_poly.pdbx_strand_id
1 'polypeptide(L)'
;MSTAPWDEELFHTWSRGASRVVWRTVLERGRSEVAVDVARRELAAAPTALEALAANVALVRHLIGCRWYVMREAIESGATWEDIARTLGVGVREVQETYRAAITQQERHRVPGFDKARSWAVLRDGAAEDGVS
;
A
#
# COMPACT_ATOMS: atom_id res chain seq x y z
N MET A 1 -1.31 -5.37 15.17
CA MET A 1 -0.23 -5.00 14.22
C MET A 1 0.11 -3.55 14.51
N SER A 2 1.28 -3.27 15.10
CA SER A 2 1.72 -1.87 15.24
C SER A 2 2.08 -1.40 13.83
N THR A 3 1.38 -0.41 13.29
CA THR A 3 1.93 0.38 12.18
C THR A 3 3.26 0.89 12.68
N ALA A 4 4.33 0.42 12.08
CA ALA A 4 5.61 0.77 12.59
C ALA A 4 5.90 2.24 12.21
N PRO A 5 6.59 3.00 13.08
CA PRO A 5 6.68 4.45 12.97
C PRO A 5 7.22 4.96 11.62
N TRP A 6 7.90 4.09 10.87
CA TRP A 6 8.40 4.36 9.53
C TRP A 6 7.31 4.51 8.45
N ASP A 7 6.16 3.82 8.55
CA ASP A 7 5.11 3.93 7.52
C ASP A 7 4.42 5.30 7.59
N GLU A 8 4.23 5.81 8.80
CA GLU A 8 3.69 7.14 9.05
C GLU A 8 4.67 8.23 8.57
N GLU A 9 5.96 8.08 8.86
CA GLU A 9 7.00 9.00 8.38
C GLU A 9 7.10 9.02 6.85
N LEU A 10 7.07 7.86 6.20
CA LEU A 10 7.07 7.74 4.74
C LEU A 10 5.83 8.40 4.13
N PHE A 11 4.65 8.14 4.70
CA PHE A 11 3.40 8.76 4.25
C PHE A 11 3.43 10.28 4.41
N HIS A 12 3.86 10.81 5.57
CA HIS A 12 3.97 12.25 5.80
C HIS A 12 4.98 12.91 4.87
N THR A 13 6.15 12.28 4.68
CA THR A 13 7.20 12.80 3.79
C THR A 13 6.70 12.89 2.35
N TRP A 14 6.07 11.81 1.85
CA TRP A 14 5.46 11.81 0.52
C TRP A 14 4.33 12.84 0.42
N SER A 15 3.38 12.87 1.35
CA SER A 15 2.21 13.75 1.33
C SER A 15 2.58 15.24 1.35
N ARG A 16 3.49 15.64 2.23
CA ARG A 16 3.97 17.03 2.31
C ARG A 16 4.78 17.43 1.08
N GLY A 17 5.61 16.53 0.56
CA GLY A 17 6.36 16.76 -0.67
C GLY A 17 5.48 16.83 -1.93
N ALA A 18 4.43 16.01 -2.02
CA ALA A 18 3.44 16.06 -3.10
C ALA A 18 2.63 17.36 -3.07
N SER A 19 2.32 17.85 -1.86
CA SER A 19 1.58 19.11 -1.65
C SER A 19 2.33 20.36 -2.14
N ARG A 20 3.63 20.27 -2.45
CA ARG A 20 4.39 21.39 -3.02
C ARG A 20 3.76 21.97 -4.29
N VAL A 21 3.14 21.14 -5.13
CA VAL A 21 2.46 21.60 -6.36
C VAL A 21 1.29 22.53 -6.02
N VAL A 22 0.51 22.16 -5.00
CA VAL A 22 -0.59 22.97 -4.49
C VAL A 22 -0.06 24.30 -3.95
N TRP A 23 0.96 24.27 -3.10
CA TRP A 23 1.51 25.48 -2.50
C TRP A 23 2.18 26.41 -3.52
N ARG A 24 2.86 25.88 -4.55
CA ARG A 24 3.36 26.69 -5.67
C ARG A 24 2.22 27.38 -6.41
N THR A 25 1.12 26.67 -6.65
CA THR A 25 -0.08 27.24 -7.28
C THR A 25 -0.66 28.38 -6.44
N VAL A 26 -0.68 28.23 -5.10
CA VAL A 26 -1.11 29.29 -4.19
C VAL A 26 -0.18 30.50 -4.24
N LEU A 27 1.14 30.31 -4.37
CA LEU A 27 2.07 31.44 -4.55
C LEU A 27 1.88 32.17 -5.89
N GLU A 28 1.66 31.42 -6.96
CA GLU A 28 1.52 31.97 -8.32
C GLU A 28 0.18 32.70 -8.53
N ARG A 29 -0.89 32.21 -7.90
CA ARG A 29 -2.28 32.65 -8.15
C ARG A 29 -2.95 33.29 -6.95
N GLY A 30 -2.27 33.34 -5.81
CA GLY A 30 -2.81 33.83 -4.55
C GLY A 30 -3.19 35.31 -4.63
N ARG A 31 -4.42 35.62 -4.21
CA ARG A 31 -4.95 37.00 -4.18
C ARG A 31 -4.95 37.62 -2.78
N SER A 32 -4.50 36.87 -1.77
CA SER A 32 -4.45 37.27 -0.37
C SER A 32 -3.04 37.10 0.16
N GLU A 33 -2.50 38.15 0.78
CA GLU A 33 -1.17 38.12 1.40
C GLU A 33 -1.05 37.00 2.43
N VAL A 34 -2.08 36.80 3.25
CA VAL A 34 -2.15 35.68 4.23
C VAL A 34 -1.96 34.31 3.56
N ALA A 35 -2.57 34.09 2.39
CA ALA A 35 -2.47 32.81 1.69
C ALA A 35 -1.07 32.62 1.08
N VAL A 36 -0.47 33.69 0.56
CA VAL A 36 0.90 33.69 0.05
C VAL A 36 1.90 33.39 1.17
N ASP A 37 1.73 33.99 2.34
CA ASP A 37 2.64 33.77 3.48
C ASP A 37 2.51 32.36 4.08
N VAL A 38 1.30 31.78 4.12
CA VAL A 38 1.13 30.36 4.45
C VAL A 38 1.85 29.49 3.43
N ALA A 39 1.63 29.71 2.13
CA ALA A 39 2.27 28.91 1.09
C ALA A 39 3.81 28.98 1.12
N ARG A 40 4.39 30.15 1.43
CA ARG A 40 5.85 30.30 1.63
C ARG A 40 6.35 29.44 2.77
N ARG A 41 5.69 29.48 3.93
CA ARG A 41 6.06 28.68 5.11
C ARG A 41 5.96 27.19 4.84
N GLU A 42 4.86 26.77 4.23
CA GLU A 42 4.65 25.36 3.89
C GLU A 42 5.68 24.84 2.89
N LEU A 43 6.02 25.62 1.86
CA LEU A 43 7.06 25.23 0.88
C LEU A 43 8.47 25.17 1.47
N ALA A 44 8.78 26.08 2.41
CA ALA A 44 10.07 26.11 3.10
C ALA A 44 10.23 24.90 4.03
N ALA A 45 9.15 24.45 4.66
CA ALA A 45 9.17 23.31 5.58
C ALA A 45 8.93 21.95 4.89
N ALA A 46 8.47 21.93 3.63
CA ALA A 46 8.16 20.70 2.91
C ALA A 46 9.43 19.99 2.41
N PRO A 47 9.46 18.65 2.43
CA PRO A 47 10.50 17.86 1.76
C PRO A 47 10.69 18.27 0.30
N THR A 48 11.85 17.98 -0.26
CA THR A 48 12.11 18.12 -1.70
C THR A 48 11.29 17.11 -2.51
N ALA A 49 11.17 17.36 -3.82
CA ALA A 49 10.47 16.42 -4.71
C ALA A 49 11.16 15.04 -4.78
N LEU A 50 12.49 15.00 -4.67
CA LEU A 50 13.24 13.74 -4.68
C LEU A 50 13.05 12.95 -3.38
N GLU A 51 13.03 13.61 -2.22
CA GLU A 51 12.72 12.96 -0.94
C GLU A 51 11.28 12.42 -0.94
N ALA A 52 10.33 13.19 -1.48
CA ALA A 52 8.95 12.74 -1.62
C ALA A 52 8.81 11.51 -2.53
N LEU A 53 9.57 11.47 -3.63
CA LEU A 53 9.58 10.34 -4.55
C LEU A 53 10.23 9.10 -3.91
N ALA A 54 11.34 9.27 -3.19
CA ALA A 54 11.98 8.18 -2.46
C ALA A 54 11.03 7.59 -1.40
N ALA A 55 10.33 8.46 -0.65
CA ALA A 55 9.32 8.04 0.32
C ALA A 55 8.15 7.31 -0.35
N ASN A 56 7.69 7.79 -1.51
CA ASN A 56 6.64 7.12 -2.29
C ASN A 56 7.04 5.71 -2.70
N VAL A 57 8.25 5.53 -3.25
CA VAL A 57 8.73 4.21 -3.69
C VAL A 57 8.82 3.25 -2.51
N ALA A 58 9.33 3.70 -1.36
CA ALA A 58 9.41 2.89 -0.16
C ALA A 58 8.01 2.50 0.36
N LEU A 59 7.08 3.46 0.42
CA LEU A 59 5.70 3.22 0.84
C LEU A 59 4.99 2.23 -0.10
N VAL A 60 5.08 2.41 -1.41
CA VAL A 60 4.47 1.49 -2.39
C VAL A 60 5.05 0.09 -2.27
N ARG A 61 6.37 -0.06 -2.14
CA ARG A 61 7.01 -1.36 -1.93
C ARG A 61 6.52 -2.03 -0.65
N HIS A 62 6.39 -1.26 0.43
CA HIS A 62 5.84 -1.76 1.68
C HIS A 62 4.39 -2.23 1.49
N LEU A 63 3.51 -1.38 0.99
CA LEU A 63 2.09 -1.70 0.75
C LEU A 63 1.90 -2.91 -0.16
N ILE A 64 2.75 -3.09 -1.19
CA ILE A 64 2.74 -4.29 -2.04
C ILE A 64 3.18 -5.53 -1.25
N GLY A 65 4.30 -5.47 -0.51
CA GLY A 65 4.81 -6.59 0.27
C GLY A 65 3.86 -7.03 1.40
N CYS A 66 2.99 -6.12 1.80
CA CYS A 66 2.01 -6.29 2.85
C CYS A 66 0.60 -6.65 2.32
N ARG A 67 0.33 -6.46 1.03
CA ARG A 67 -1.01 -6.68 0.44
C ARG A 67 -1.62 -8.05 0.74
N TRP A 68 -0.79 -9.08 0.86
CA TRP A 68 -1.26 -10.46 1.07
C TRP A 68 -2.10 -10.62 2.35
N TYR A 69 -1.86 -9.87 3.44
CA TYR A 69 -2.69 -10.02 4.64
C TYR A 69 -4.10 -9.47 4.43
N VAL A 70 -4.26 -8.40 3.63
CA VAL A 70 -5.58 -7.83 3.27
C VAL A 70 -6.32 -8.80 2.37
N MET A 71 -5.62 -9.42 1.42
CA MET A 71 -6.21 -10.45 0.55
C MET A 71 -6.72 -11.64 1.36
N ARG A 72 -5.93 -12.11 2.34
CA ARG A 72 -6.36 -13.19 3.24
C ARG A 72 -7.59 -12.79 4.06
N GLU A 73 -7.57 -11.61 4.67
CA GLU A 73 -8.68 -11.08 5.45
C GLU A 73 -9.96 -10.93 4.62
N ALA A 74 -9.84 -10.51 3.36
CA ALA A 74 -10.95 -10.44 2.42
C ALA A 74 -11.57 -11.82 2.15
N ILE A 75 -10.75 -12.84 1.90
CA ILE A 75 -11.24 -14.22 1.67
C ILE A 75 -11.90 -14.77 2.93
N GLU A 76 -11.27 -14.58 4.09
CA GLU A 76 -11.82 -14.99 5.38
C GLU A 76 -13.15 -14.27 5.73
N SER A 77 -13.38 -13.10 5.12
CA SER A 77 -14.62 -12.34 5.22
C SER A 77 -15.63 -12.68 4.12
N GLY A 78 -15.35 -13.68 3.27
CA GLY A 78 -16.26 -14.21 2.24
C GLY A 78 -16.04 -13.68 0.82
N ALA A 79 -14.98 -12.91 0.55
CA ALA A 79 -14.62 -12.56 -0.83
C ALA A 79 -14.02 -13.76 -1.58
N THR A 80 -14.23 -13.83 -2.90
CA THR A 80 -13.58 -14.86 -3.72
C THR A 80 -12.27 -14.37 -4.34
N TRP A 81 -11.50 -15.28 -4.93
CA TRP A 81 -10.28 -14.89 -5.67
C TRP A 81 -10.60 -14.04 -6.90
N GLU A 82 -11.77 -14.23 -7.53
CA GLU A 82 -12.29 -13.42 -8.63
C GLU A 82 -12.57 -11.99 -8.20
N ASP A 83 -13.15 -11.78 -7.01
CA ASP A 83 -13.40 -10.44 -6.47
C ASP A 83 -12.09 -9.70 -6.22
N ILE A 84 -11.08 -10.40 -5.69
CA ILE A 84 -9.74 -9.83 -5.49
C ILE A 84 -9.07 -9.51 -6.83
N ALA A 85 -9.11 -10.44 -7.80
CA ALA A 85 -8.57 -10.24 -9.14
C ALA A 85 -9.19 -9.04 -9.84
N ARG A 86 -10.52 -8.92 -9.78
CA ARG A 86 -11.28 -7.78 -10.31
C ARG A 86 -10.87 -6.47 -9.63
N THR A 87 -10.71 -6.49 -8.30
CA THR A 87 -10.29 -5.32 -7.51
C THR A 87 -8.87 -4.86 -7.89
N LEU A 88 -7.97 -5.80 -8.16
CA LEU A 88 -6.58 -5.51 -8.51
C LEU A 88 -6.37 -5.27 -10.01
N GLY A 89 -7.36 -5.55 -10.86
CA GLY A 89 -7.27 -5.40 -12.31
C GLY A 89 -6.33 -6.41 -12.98
N VAL A 90 -6.17 -7.60 -12.40
CA VAL A 90 -5.28 -8.67 -12.87
C VAL A 90 -6.03 -10.00 -12.94
N GLY A 91 -5.40 -11.05 -13.48
CA GLY A 91 -6.01 -12.38 -13.55
C GLY A 91 -6.00 -13.12 -12.20
N VAL A 92 -6.97 -14.02 -11.97
CA VAL A 92 -7.06 -14.86 -10.76
C VAL A 92 -5.76 -15.63 -10.49
N ARG A 93 -5.21 -16.25 -11.54
CA ARG A 93 -3.94 -16.97 -11.46
C ARG A 93 -2.78 -16.09 -10.98
N GLU A 94 -2.68 -14.87 -11.51
CA GLU A 94 -1.62 -13.92 -11.14
C GLU A 94 -1.75 -13.51 -9.66
N VAL A 95 -2.97 -13.29 -9.19
CA VAL A 95 -3.26 -12.97 -7.77
C VAL A 95 -2.87 -14.12 -6.85
N GLN A 96 -3.28 -15.35 -7.18
CA GLN A 96 -2.95 -16.53 -6.38
C GLN A 96 -1.44 -16.82 -6.37
N GLU A 97 -0.75 -16.65 -7.51
CA GLU A 97 0.71 -16.77 -7.59
C GLU A 97 1.41 -15.72 -6.74
N THR A 98 0.95 -14.45 -6.80
CA THR A 98 1.48 -13.36 -5.97
C THR A 98 1.28 -13.63 -4.47
N TYR A 99 0.08 -14.08 -4.09
CA TYR A 99 -0.22 -14.44 -2.70
C TYR A 99 0.67 -15.60 -2.21
N ARG A 100 0.80 -16.66 -3.02
CA ARG A 100 1.64 -17.81 -2.72
C ARG A 100 3.11 -17.42 -2.53
N ALA A 101 3.62 -16.55 -3.40
CA ALA A 101 4.99 -16.03 -3.30
C ALA A 101 5.19 -15.25 -1.99
N ALA A 102 4.23 -14.39 -1.64
CA ALA A 102 4.28 -13.59 -0.41
C ALA A 102 4.31 -14.46 0.85
N ILE A 103 3.40 -15.43 1.00
CA ILE A 103 3.37 -16.29 2.19
C ILE A 103 4.60 -17.21 2.27
N THR A 104 5.14 -17.65 1.13
CA THR A 104 6.39 -18.41 1.07
C THR A 104 7.57 -17.57 1.57
N GLN A 105 7.60 -16.28 1.25
CA GLN A 105 8.62 -15.37 1.76
C GLN A 105 8.51 -15.18 3.28
N GLN A 106 7.29 -15.02 3.81
CA GLN A 106 7.07 -14.91 5.26
C GLN A 106 7.56 -16.15 6.02
N GLU A 107 7.33 -17.35 5.46
CA GLU A 107 7.84 -18.60 6.02
C GLU A 107 9.36 -18.65 6.08
N ARG A 108 10.03 -18.27 4.98
CA ARG A 108 11.49 -18.28 4.89
C ARG A 108 12.13 -17.39 5.96
N HIS A 109 11.50 -16.26 6.26
CA HIS A 109 12.02 -15.29 7.22
C HIS A 109 11.50 -15.48 8.66
N ARG A 110 10.68 -16.50 8.93
CA ARG A 110 10.11 -16.81 10.26
C ARG A 110 9.54 -15.58 10.97
N VAL A 111 8.77 -14.79 10.24
CA VAL A 111 8.25 -13.52 10.76
C VAL A 111 7.36 -13.77 12.00
N PRO A 112 7.60 -13.09 13.14
CA PRO A 112 6.79 -13.26 14.34
C PRO A 112 5.30 -13.02 14.07
N GLY A 113 4.45 -13.91 14.58
CA GLY A 113 3.00 -13.84 14.40
C GLY A 113 2.49 -14.31 13.03
N PHE A 114 3.37 -14.82 12.15
CA PHE A 114 2.93 -15.47 10.91
C PHE A 114 2.27 -16.83 11.20
N ASP A 115 0.96 -16.91 10.92
CA ASP A 115 0.21 -18.17 10.96
C ASP A 115 0.26 -18.87 9.60
N LYS A 116 1.14 -19.86 9.49
CA LYS A 116 1.32 -20.67 8.29
C LYS A 116 0.04 -21.40 7.90
N ALA A 117 -0.58 -22.11 8.84
CA ALA A 117 -1.73 -22.98 8.53
C ALA A 117 -2.90 -22.15 7.99
N ARG A 118 -3.23 -21.05 8.68
CA ARG A 118 -4.27 -20.10 8.26
C ARG A 118 -3.97 -19.50 6.89
N SER A 119 -2.72 -19.10 6.65
CA SER A 119 -2.35 -18.44 5.40
C SER A 119 -2.42 -19.36 4.17
N TRP A 120 -2.19 -20.66 4.33
CA TRP A 120 -2.36 -21.63 3.23
C TRP A 120 -3.78 -22.13 3.05
N ALA A 121 -4.65 -22.03 4.07
CA ALA A 121 -6.03 -22.51 4.00
C ALA A 121 -6.81 -21.82 2.87
N VAL A 122 -6.69 -20.48 2.75
CA VAL A 122 -7.42 -19.69 1.74
C VAL A 122 -7.08 -20.04 0.28
N LEU A 123 -5.91 -20.63 0.02
CA LEU A 123 -5.54 -21.13 -1.31
C LEU A 123 -6.21 -22.47 -1.65
N ARG A 124 -6.59 -23.25 -0.65
CA ARG A 124 -7.23 -24.57 -0.83
C ARG A 124 -8.72 -24.43 -1.09
N ASP A 125 -9.35 -23.46 -0.46
CA ASP A 125 -10.78 -23.19 -0.64
C ASP A 125 -11.09 -22.70 -2.07
N GLY A 126 -10.20 -21.91 -2.67
CA GLY A 126 -10.34 -21.51 -4.08
C GLY A 126 -10.07 -22.62 -5.10
N ALA A 127 -9.21 -23.60 -4.78
CA ALA A 127 -8.92 -24.72 -5.67
C ALA A 127 -10.07 -25.74 -5.74
N ALA A 128 -11.00 -25.72 -4.77
CA ALA A 128 -12.17 -26.59 -4.77
C ALA A 128 -13.26 -26.11 -5.75
N GLU A 129 -13.27 -24.83 -6.13
CA GLU A 129 -14.26 -24.25 -7.05
C GLU A 129 -13.90 -24.45 -8.52
N ASP A 130 -12.61 -24.51 -8.87
CA ASP A 130 -12.11 -24.78 -10.24
C ASP A 130 -12.15 -26.28 -10.63
N GLY A 131 -12.60 -27.16 -9.71
CA GLY A 131 -12.61 -28.61 -9.85
C GLY A 131 -13.96 -29.23 -10.24
N VAL A 132 -14.96 -28.43 -10.61
CA VAL A 132 -16.29 -28.94 -10.98
C VAL A 132 -16.73 -28.43 -12.36
N SER A 133 -16.73 -29.41 -13.28
CA SER A 133 -17.27 -29.48 -14.67
C SER A 133 -16.44 -28.89 -15.81
#